data_AF-A0A1Z9E920-F1
#
_entry.id   AF-A0A1Z9E920-F1
#
_cell.length_a   1.000
_cell.length_b   1.000
_cell.length_c   1.000
_cell.angle_alpha   90.00
_cell.angle_beta   90.00
_cell.angle_gamma   90.00
#
_symmetry.space_group_name_H-M   'P 1'
#
loop_
_entity.id
_entity.type
_entity.pdbx_description
1 polymer ?
#
loop_
_entity_poly.entity_id
_entity_poly.type
_entity_poly.pdbx_seq_one_letter_code
_entity_poly.pdbx_strand_id
1 'polypeptide(L)' 'MTNKTSLLTDSTFLQALADLPAFLLSTDADLDMAYDWVMEQLQPSPWTRGAAGSLANDEKAFDLFYDVYHETFDA' A
#
# COMPACT_ATOMS: atom_id res chain seq x y z
N MET A 1 -10.89 11.78 -20.42
CA MET A 1 -9.63 12.02 -19.68
C MET A 1 -9.89 11.61 -18.24
N THR A 2 -9.56 10.37 -17.88
CA THR A 2 -9.60 9.93 -16.49
C THR A 2 -8.39 10.56 -15.81
N ASN A 3 -8.60 11.52 -14.92
CA ASN A 3 -7.57 12.00 -14.01
C ASN A 3 -7.11 10.79 -13.19
N LYS A 4 -5.99 10.19 -13.59
CA LYS A 4 -5.32 9.14 -12.83
C LYS A 4 -4.73 9.86 -11.62
N THR A 5 -5.50 9.96 -10.55
CA THR A 5 -5.01 10.39 -9.25
C THR A 5 -3.92 9.39 -8.87
N SER A 6 -2.65 9.81 -8.98
CA SER A 6 -1.54 8.94 -8.64
C SER A 6 -1.54 8.73 -7.13
N LEU A 7 -1.44 7.47 -6.70
CA LEU A 7 -1.45 7.09 -5.28
C LEU A 7 -0.31 7.77 -4.50
N LEU A 8 0.76 8.17 -5.19
CA LEU A 8 1.87 8.94 -4.63
C LEU A 8 1.47 10.30 -4.04
N THR A 9 0.29 10.82 -4.39
CA THR A 9 -0.26 12.07 -3.84
C THR A 9 -1.36 11.82 -2.81
N ASP A 10 -1.72 10.56 -2.56
CA ASP A 10 -2.74 10.18 -1.60
C ASP A 10 -2.13 10.14 -0.18
N SER A 11 -2.62 10.99 0.70
CA SER A 11 -2.15 11.07 2.08
C SER A 11 -2.39 9.77 2.86
N THR A 12 -3.43 9.02 2.52
CA THR A 12 -3.76 7.73 3.13
C THR A 12 -2.75 6.68 2.71
N PHE A 13 -2.33 6.69 1.43
CA PHE A 13 -1.28 5.81 0.94
C PHE A 13 0.06 6.08 1.63
N LEU A 14 0.47 7.34 1.71
CA LEU A 14 1.71 7.72 2.36
C LEU A 14 1.70 7.37 3.86
N GLN A 15 0.57 7.53 4.53
CA GLN A 15 0.41 7.12 5.93
C GLN A 15 0.49 5.60 6.08
N ALA A 16 -0.18 4.84 5.22
CA ALA A 16 -0.10 3.38 5.22
C ALA A 16 1.34 2.89 5.04
N LEU A 17 2.11 3.50 4.13
CA LEU A 17 3.53 3.18 3.95
C LEU A 17 4.37 3.52 5.19
N ALA A 18 4.07 4.62 5.88
CA ALA A 18 4.78 4.97 7.11
C ALA A 18 4.52 3.97 8.25
N ASP A 19 3.31 3.40 8.29
CA ASP A 19 2.89 2.42 9.30
C ASP A 19 3.22 0.97 8.90
N LEU A 20 3.54 0.73 7.63
CA LEU A 20 3.85 -0.60 7.07
C LEU A 20 5.00 -1.31 7.80
N PRO A 21 6.15 -0.68 8.11
CA PRO A 21 7.24 -1.37 8.80
C PRO A 21 6.83 -1.92 10.17
N ALA A 22 6.03 -1.15 10.93
CA ALA A 22 5.53 -1.59 12.23
C ALA A 22 4.57 -2.77 12.09
N PHE A 23 3.72 -2.76 11.06
CA PHE A 23 2.84 -3.88 10.75
C PHE A 23 3.67 -5.14 10.41
N LEU A 24 4.61 -5.03 9.48
CA LEU A 24 5.48 -6.12 9.03
C LEU A 24 6.23 -6.77 10.21
N LEU A 25 6.90 -5.98 11.05
CA LEU A 25 7.66 -6.48 12.21
C LEU A 25 6.78 -7.13 13.28
N SER A 26 5.50 -6.72 13.39
CA SER A 26 4.59 -7.26 14.39
C SER A 26 3.88 -8.55 13.95
N THR A 27 3.74 -8.75 12.64
CA THR A 27 2.94 -9.84 12.06
C THR A 27 3.76 -10.85 11.28
N ASP A 28 5.02 -10.56 10.97
CA ASP A 28 5.85 -11.35 10.03
C ASP A 28 5.12 -11.54 8.69
N ALA A 29 4.44 -10.47 8.25
CA ALA A 29 3.62 -10.49 7.04
C ALA A 29 4.49 -10.68 5.78
N ASP A 30 4.09 -11.61 4.93
CA ASP A 30 4.63 -11.78 3.59
C ASP A 30 4.17 -10.64 2.67
N LEU A 31 4.73 -10.62 1.46
CA LEU A 31 4.53 -9.55 0.49
C LEU A 31 3.05 -9.37 0.11
N ASP A 32 2.30 -10.47 -0.03
CA ASP A 32 0.88 -10.45 -0.36
C ASP A 32 0.02 -9.99 0.81
N MET A 33 0.31 -10.41 2.05
CA MET A 33 -0.38 -9.86 3.23
C MET A 33 -0.09 -8.38 3.43
N ALA A 34 1.16 -7.95 3.22
CA ALA A 34 1.55 -6.54 3.27
C ALA A 34 0.81 -5.71 2.22
N TYR A 35 0.72 -6.24 0.99
CA TYR A 35 -0.01 -5.60 -0.11
C TYR A 35 -1.50 -5.47 0.21
N ASP A 36 -2.14 -6.55 0.66
CA ASP A 36 -3.56 -6.55 1.02
C ASP A 36 -3.84 -5.57 2.15
N TRP A 37 -2.98 -5.52 3.16
CA TRP A 37 -3.11 -4.57 4.27
C TRP A 37 -3.02 -3.11 3.82
N VAL A 38 -2.04 -2.75 2.96
CA VAL A 38 -1.95 -1.39 2.40
C VAL A 38 -3.20 -1.06 1.58
N MET A 39 -3.68 -2.02 0.78
CA MET A 39 -4.91 -1.84 0.00
C MET A 39 -6.17 -1.73 0.87
N GLU A 40 -6.19 -2.33 2.06
CA GLU A 40 -7.26 -2.15 3.06
C GLU A 40 -7.25 -0.74 3.64
N GLN A 41 -6.07 -0.15 3.92
CA GLN A 41 -5.98 1.25 4.39
C GLN A 41 -6.51 2.25 3.34
N LEU A 42 -6.38 1.92 2.06
CA LEU A 42 -6.85 2.74 0.94
C LEU A 42 -8.35 2.59 0.65
N GLN A 43 -9.04 1.66 1.30
CA GLN A 43 -10.47 1.44 1.06
C GLN A 43 -11.33 2.38 1.93
N PRO A 44 -12.27 3.12 1.33
CA PRO A 44 -13.20 3.97 2.10
C PRO A 44 -14.23 3.18 2.91
N SER A 45 -14.33 1.84 2.74
CA SER A 45 -15.22 1.00 3.53
C SER A 45 -14.84 -0.50 3.43
N PRO A 46 -14.86 -1.26 4.54
CA PRO A 46 -14.55 -2.71 4.57
C PRO A 46 -15.53 -3.58 3.77
N TRP A 47 -16.66 -3.01 3.33
CA TRP A 47 -17.66 -3.72 2.51
C TRP A 47 -17.58 -3.36 1.03
N THR A 48 -16.70 -2.43 0.64
CA THR A 48 -16.59 -1.93 -0.73
C THR A 48 -15.34 -2.48 -1.39
N ARG A 49 -15.35 -3.78 -1.73
CA ARG A 49 -14.41 -4.35 -2.70
C ARG A 49 -14.70 -3.71 -4.06
N GLY A 50 -14.04 -2.62 -4.42
CA GLY A 50 -14.25 -2.14 -5.79
C GLY A 50 -13.63 -0.85 -6.30
N ALA A 51 -12.93 -0.03 -5.53
CA ALA A 51 -12.58 1.29 -6.08
C ALA A 51 -11.26 1.94 -5.65
N ALA A 52 -10.47 1.35 -4.76
CA ALA A 52 -9.07 1.79 -4.64
C ALA A 52 -8.35 1.28 -5.90
N GLY A 53 -7.97 2.20 -6.79
CA GLY A 53 -7.21 1.85 -7.99
C GLY A 53 -6.06 0.94 -7.59
N SER A 54 -6.03 -0.28 -8.13
CA SER A 54 -5.05 -1.30 -7.75
C SER A 54 -3.66 -0.68 -7.69
N LEU A 55 -2.90 -0.86 -6.60
CA LEU A 55 -1.48 -0.50 -6.56
C LEU A 55 -0.76 -1.07 -7.80
N ALA A 56 -1.15 -2.28 -8.22
CA ALA A 56 -0.67 -2.93 -9.44
C ALA A 56 -0.90 -2.14 -10.74
N ASN A 57 -1.81 -1.17 -10.75
CA ASN A 57 -2.05 -0.29 -11.90
C ASN A 57 -1.24 1.01 -11.85
N ASP A 58 -0.55 1.31 -10.73
CA ASP A 58 0.36 2.46 -10.57
C ASP A 58 1.76 1.94 -10.21
N GLU A 59 2.53 1.58 -11.23
CA GLU A 59 3.88 1.00 -11.09
C GLU A 59 4.76 1.75 -10.10
N LYS A 60 4.70 3.09 -10.09
CA LYS A 60 5.52 3.89 -9.18
C LYS A 60 5.09 3.78 -7.72
N ALA A 61 3.79 3.62 -7.47
CA ALA A 61 3.28 3.39 -6.13
C ALA A 61 3.65 1.98 -5.65
N PHE A 62 3.62 1.00 -6.57
CA PHE A 62 4.08 -0.36 -6.29
C PHE A 62 5.59 -0.40 -5.99
N ASP A 63 6.42 0.28 -6.78
CA ASP A 63 7.86 0.38 -6.53
C ASP A 63 8.13 0.95 -5.14
N LEU A 64 7.47 2.06 -4.77
CA LEU A 64 7.64 2.68 -3.45
C LEU A 64 7.19 1.75 -2.30
N PHE A 65 6.10 1.01 -2.48
CA PHE A 65 5.66 0.00 -1.52
C PHE A 65 6.70 -1.12 -1.36
N TYR A 66 7.23 -1.62 -2.48
CA TYR A 66 8.20 -2.70 -2.51
C TYR A 66 9.53 -2.29 -1.87
N ASP A 67 9.97 -1.05 -2.09
CA ASP A 67 11.14 -0.47 -1.46
C ASP A 67 10.99 -0.46 0.06
N VAL A 68 9.87 0.05 0.60
CA VAL A 68 9.62 0.08 2.05
C VAL A 68 9.55 -1.33 2.64
N TYR A 69 8.91 -2.26 1.93
CA TYR A 69 8.84 -3.67 2.34
C TYR A 69 10.24 -4.27 2.45
N HIS A 70 11.06 -4.16 1.40
CA HIS A 70 12.43 -4.70 1.43
C HIS A 70 13.31 -4.02 2.46
N GLU A 71 13.29 -2.70 2.54
CA GLU A 71 14.07 -1.96 3.56
C GLU A 71 13.71 -2.39 4.98
N THR A 72 12.47 -2.82 5.23
CA THR A 72 12.06 -3.31 6.55
C THR A 72 12.66 -4.67 6.88
N PHE A 73 12.78 -5.57 5.90
CA PHE A 73 13.29 -6.94 6.11
C PHE A 73 14.80 -7.10 5.90
N ASP A 74 15.45 -6.15 5.19
CA ASP A 74 16.88 -6.16 4.91
C ASP A 74 17.71 -5.32 5.92
N ALA A 75 17.06 -4.74 6.94
CA ALA A 75 17.66 -3.93 8.02
C ALA A 75 17.82 -4.69 9.35
#